data_AF-A0AA95KR28-F1
#
_entry.id   AF-A0AA95KR28-F1
#
_cell.length_a   1.000
_cell.length_b   1.000
_cell.length_c   1.000
_cell.angle_alpha   90.00
_cell.angle_beta   90.00
_cell.angle_gamma   90.00
#
_symmetry.space_group_name_H-M   'P 1'
#
loop_
_entity.id
_entity.type
_entity.pdbx_description
1 polymer ?
#
loop_
_entity_poly.entity_id
_entity_poly.type
_entity_poly.pdbx_seq_one_letter_code
_entity_poly.pdbx_strand_id
1 'polypeptide(L)'
;MFTPALVPFIDKRERKIVYTNFKDEILDIKKDAPFDMPKMTSTQYDKKVKDYLRSHLDSLVIHRLRTNKALTATDLQGLETTLIQIGEDEGNALFSDLLARHEAPSLPHFVRSMVGMDHSAAHAAFSQFLHDKSLTPAQIRFIEMIIEQLTARGIMEASALYEAPFTSLHSGGPDALFAGKDNVIDGLFDALENTTPKIQKAA
;
A
#
# COMPACT_ATOMS: atom_id res chain seq x y z
N MET A 1 44.03 -19.84 55.13
CA MET A 1 43.94 -21.27 55.50
C MET A 1 42.46 -21.64 55.54
N PHE A 2 42.11 -22.76 54.91
CA PHE A 2 40.77 -23.30 54.65
C PHE A 2 39.94 -23.59 55.91
N THR A 3 38.61 -23.60 55.79
CA THR A 3 37.78 -24.84 55.88
C THR A 3 36.26 -24.58 55.68
N PRO A 4 35.47 -25.60 55.27
CA PRO A 4 34.21 -25.51 54.50
C PRO A 4 32.96 -25.90 55.33
N ALA A 5 31.75 -25.77 54.75
CA ALA A 5 30.61 -26.69 54.96
C ALA A 5 29.39 -26.22 54.12
N LEU A 6 29.01 -26.91 53.04
CA LEU A 6 28.10 -28.07 52.94
C LEU A 6 26.62 -27.73 53.18
N VAL A 7 25.91 -27.59 52.05
CA VAL A 7 24.45 -27.53 51.91
C VAL A 7 23.86 -28.92 52.18
N PRO A 8 22.78 -29.07 52.97
CA PRO A 8 21.93 -30.23 52.93
C PRO A 8 20.72 -30.00 52.02
N PHE A 9 20.53 -30.97 51.12
CA PHE A 9 19.41 -31.13 50.21
C PHE A 9 18.27 -31.89 50.90
N ILE A 10 17.05 -31.35 50.79
CA ILE A 10 15.69 -31.96 50.80
C ILE A 10 15.29 -32.90 51.96
N ASP A 11 14.11 -32.62 52.54
CA ASP A 11 13.14 -33.70 52.74
C ASP A 11 11.69 -33.24 52.45
N LYS A 12 10.93 -34.13 51.79
CA LYS A 12 9.50 -34.02 51.46
C LYS A 12 8.69 -34.64 52.59
N ARG A 13 7.57 -34.02 52.97
CA ARG A 13 6.30 -34.58 53.53
C ARG A 13 5.53 -33.39 54.17
N GLU A 14 4.22 -33.23 54.17
CA GLU A 14 3.05 -33.98 53.69
C GLU A 14 1.87 -32.98 53.68
N ARG A 15 0.94 -33.12 52.73
CA ARG A 15 -0.20 -32.20 52.52
C ARG A 15 -1.26 -32.36 53.61
N LYS A 16 -1.84 -31.24 54.08
CA LYS A 16 -3.14 -31.23 54.78
C LYS A 16 -4.19 -30.67 53.83
N ILE A 17 -5.12 -31.52 53.41
CA ILE A 17 -6.26 -31.14 52.57
C ILE A 17 -7.24 -30.40 53.46
N VAL A 18 -7.44 -29.10 53.22
CA VAL A 18 -8.44 -28.30 53.94
C VAL A 18 -9.65 -28.17 53.02
N TYR A 19 -10.74 -28.84 53.39
CA TYR A 19 -12.05 -28.59 52.80
C TYR A 19 -12.60 -27.30 53.41
N THR A 20 -12.63 -26.23 52.62
CA THR A 20 -13.39 -25.03 52.96
C THR A 20 -14.77 -25.14 52.33
N ASN A 21 -15.76 -25.17 53.19
CA ASN A 21 -17.17 -25.23 52.85
C ASN A 21 -17.60 -23.84 52.36
N PHE A 22 -17.66 -23.62 51.05
CA PHE A 22 -18.26 -22.41 50.47
C PHE A 22 -19.73 -22.72 50.16
N LYS A 23 -20.64 -22.02 50.84
CA LYS A 23 -22.04 -21.94 50.42
C LYS A 23 -22.07 -21.26 49.05
N ASP A 24 -22.49 -21.97 48.01
CA ASP A 24 -22.82 -21.39 46.71
C ASP A 24 -24.01 -20.44 46.88
N GLU A 25 -23.75 -19.14 46.88
CA GLU A 25 -24.70 -18.19 46.29
C GLU A 25 -24.43 -18.19 44.79
N ILE A 26 -25.34 -18.81 44.02
CA ILE A 26 -25.35 -18.67 42.57
C ILE A 26 -25.69 -17.21 42.27
N LEU A 27 -24.66 -16.38 42.12
CA LEU A 27 -24.79 -15.08 41.49
C LEU A 27 -25.17 -15.33 40.04
N ASP A 28 -26.29 -14.73 39.66
CA ASP A 28 -26.90 -14.75 38.34
C ASP A 28 -25.83 -14.74 37.24
N ILE A 29 -25.79 -15.80 36.44
CA ILE A 29 -24.88 -15.90 35.29
C ILE A 29 -25.37 -14.83 34.31
N LYS A 30 -24.78 -13.64 34.37
CA LYS A 30 -24.80 -12.73 33.22
C LYS A 30 -24.27 -13.56 32.06
N LYS A 31 -25.15 -13.91 31.12
CA LYS A 31 -24.74 -14.39 29.81
C LYS A 31 -23.87 -13.29 29.24
N ASP A 32 -22.56 -13.44 29.38
CA ASP A 32 -21.61 -12.65 28.63
C ASP A 32 -22.05 -12.74 27.18
N ALA A 33 -22.39 -11.59 26.60
CA ALA A 33 -22.68 -11.53 25.17
C ALA A 33 -21.50 -12.21 24.46
N PRO A 34 -21.74 -13.09 23.47
CA PRO A 34 -20.64 -13.71 22.75
C PRO A 34 -19.69 -12.61 22.29
N PHE A 35 -18.41 -12.73 22.65
CA PHE A 35 -17.38 -11.84 22.14
C PHE A 35 -17.48 -11.93 20.61
N ASP A 36 -17.88 -10.82 19.98
CA ASP A 36 -17.95 -10.72 18.53
C ASP A 36 -16.50 -10.65 18.04
N MET A 37 -15.93 -11.83 17.80
CA MET A 37 -14.57 -11.96 17.28
C MET A 37 -14.61 -11.57 15.80
N PRO A 38 -13.78 -10.62 15.36
CA PRO A 38 -13.72 -10.24 13.96
C PRO A 38 -13.53 -11.47 13.08
N LYS A 39 -14.34 -11.60 12.03
CA LYS A 39 -14.24 -12.75 11.10
C LYS A 39 -12.93 -12.71 10.31
N MET A 40 -12.35 -11.51 10.18
CA MET A 40 -11.13 -11.29 9.44
C MET A 40 -10.32 -10.14 10.04
N THR A 41 -9.00 -10.32 10.11
CA THR A 41 -8.07 -9.27 10.52
C THR A 41 -7.75 -8.31 9.37
N SER A 42 -7.35 -7.06 9.68
CA SER A 42 -6.90 -6.08 8.68
C SER A 42 -5.78 -6.60 7.77
N THR A 43 -4.86 -7.41 8.30
CA THR A 43 -3.76 -8.03 7.54
C THR A 43 -4.27 -9.08 6.55
N GLN A 44 -5.22 -9.91 6.96
CA GLN A 44 -5.84 -10.91 6.07
C GLN A 44 -6.66 -10.24 4.97
N TYR A 45 -7.40 -9.18 5.31
CA TYR A 45 -8.16 -8.39 4.35
C TYR A 45 -7.25 -7.73 3.30
N ASP A 46 -6.19 -7.04 3.74
CA ASP A 46 -5.20 -6.42 2.86
C ASP A 46 -4.61 -7.44 1.88
N LYS A 47 -4.25 -8.63 2.38
CA LYS A 47 -3.78 -9.72 1.52
C LYS A 47 -4.83 -10.14 0.48
N LYS A 48 -6.08 -10.40 0.89
CA LYS A 48 -7.16 -10.79 -0.04
C LYS A 48 -7.41 -9.72 -1.10
N VAL A 49 -7.40 -8.44 -0.73
CA VAL A 49 -7.56 -7.31 -1.66
C VAL A 49 -6.40 -7.27 -2.67
N LYS A 50 -5.15 -7.38 -2.21
CA LYS A 50 -3.98 -7.42 -3.11
C LYS A 50 -4.04 -8.60 -4.07
N ASP A 51 -4.41 -9.77 -3.59
CA ASP A 51 -4.54 -10.98 -4.41
C ASP A 51 -5.69 -10.85 -5.44
N TYR A 52 -6.81 -10.23 -5.04
CA TYR A 52 -7.90 -9.90 -5.96
C TYR A 52 -7.44 -8.95 -7.07
N LEU A 53 -6.80 -7.82 -6.73
CA LEU A 53 -6.35 -6.84 -7.72
C LEU A 53 -5.33 -7.45 -8.72
N ARG A 54 -4.42 -8.30 -8.23
CA ARG A 54 -3.41 -8.97 -9.07
C ARG A 54 -4.00 -10.05 -9.98
N SER A 55 -5.09 -10.70 -9.57
CA SER A 55 -5.76 -11.71 -10.39
C SER A 55 -6.75 -11.12 -11.41
N HIS A 56 -7.06 -9.82 -11.29
CA HIS A 56 -8.06 -9.14 -12.13
C HIS A 56 -7.47 -7.97 -12.94
N LEU A 57 -6.20 -8.07 -13.33
CA LEU A 57 -5.52 -7.03 -14.12
C LEU A 57 -6.20 -6.73 -15.47
N ASP A 58 -6.91 -7.71 -16.02
CA ASP A 58 -7.66 -7.60 -17.29
C ASP A 58 -9.09 -7.06 -17.09
N SER A 59 -9.53 -6.85 -15.84
CA SER A 59 -10.81 -6.18 -15.59
C SER A 59 -10.78 -4.77 -16.18
N LEU A 60 -11.88 -4.34 -16.79
CA LEU A 60 -11.92 -3.09 -17.54
C LEU A 60 -11.43 -1.88 -16.70
N VAL A 61 -11.83 -1.82 -15.43
CA VAL A 61 -11.51 -0.71 -14.52
C VAL A 61 -10.02 -0.71 -14.16
N ILE A 62 -9.47 -1.86 -13.78
CA ILE A 62 -8.05 -2.00 -13.42
C ILE A 62 -7.17 -1.78 -14.66
N HIS A 63 -7.55 -2.34 -15.80
CA HIS A 63 -6.87 -2.10 -17.06
C HIS A 63 -6.85 -0.60 -17.43
N ARG A 64 -7.97 0.12 -17.26
CA ARG A 64 -8.01 1.58 -17.49
C ARG A 64 -7.10 2.35 -16.53
N LEU A 65 -7.09 1.98 -15.25
CA LEU A 65 -6.17 2.55 -14.25
C LEU A 65 -4.70 2.37 -14.66
N ARG A 66 -4.32 1.15 -15.07
CA ARG A 66 -2.95 0.84 -15.50
C ARG A 66 -2.57 1.57 -16.77
N THR A 67 -3.47 1.65 -17.73
CA THR A 67 -3.23 2.28 -19.05
C THR A 67 -3.45 3.79 -19.07
N ASN A 68 -3.59 4.43 -17.89
CA ASN A 68 -3.84 5.86 -17.74
C ASN A 68 -5.03 6.39 -18.57
N LYS A 69 -6.05 5.55 -18.73
CA LYS A 69 -7.29 5.92 -19.41
C LYS A 69 -8.29 6.45 -18.39
N ALA A 70 -9.14 7.36 -18.85
CA ALA A 70 -10.18 7.92 -18.02
C ALA A 70 -11.15 6.85 -17.47
N LEU A 71 -11.55 7.05 -16.22
CA LEU A 71 -12.46 6.16 -15.51
C LEU A 71 -13.89 6.70 -15.55
N THR A 72 -14.87 5.80 -15.54
CA THR A 72 -16.27 6.18 -15.27
C THR A 72 -16.56 6.04 -13.78
N ALA A 73 -17.48 6.86 -13.25
CA ALA A 73 -17.87 6.77 -11.86
C ALA A 73 -18.50 5.41 -11.52
N THR A 74 -19.31 4.86 -12.42
CA THR A 74 -19.98 3.56 -12.25
C THR A 74 -18.98 2.41 -12.15
N ASP A 75 -17.95 2.41 -12.99
CA ASP A 75 -16.87 1.42 -12.96
C ASP A 75 -16.15 1.43 -11.60
N LEU A 76 -15.87 2.64 -11.08
CA LEU A 76 -15.18 2.80 -9.81
C LEU A 76 -16.04 2.34 -8.62
N GLN A 77 -17.34 2.66 -8.63
CA GLN A 77 -18.30 2.20 -7.63
C GLN A 77 -18.43 0.67 -7.61
N GLY A 78 -18.42 0.04 -8.78
CA GLY A 78 -18.45 -1.42 -8.88
C GLY A 78 -17.19 -2.06 -8.28
N LEU A 79 -16.02 -1.49 -8.56
CA LEU A 79 -14.76 -1.95 -7.97
C LEU A 79 -14.76 -1.76 -6.44
N GLU A 80 -15.18 -0.59 -5.95
CA GLU A 80 -15.29 -0.30 -4.52
C GLU A 80 -16.19 -1.31 -3.80
N THR A 81 -17.39 -1.54 -4.35
CA THR A 81 -18.35 -2.53 -3.82
C THR A 81 -17.72 -3.92 -3.74
N THR A 82 -17.00 -4.32 -4.79
CA THR A 82 -16.33 -5.62 -4.82
C THR A 82 -15.26 -5.74 -3.74
N LEU A 83 -14.45 -4.70 -3.53
CA LEU A 83 -13.43 -4.69 -2.49
C LEU A 83 -14.04 -4.75 -1.08
N ILE A 84 -15.11 -3.98 -0.83
CA ILE A 84 -15.86 -4.04 0.43
C ILE A 84 -16.40 -5.44 0.69
N GLN A 85 -16.97 -6.11 -0.32
CA GLN A 85 -17.51 -7.47 -0.18
C GLN A 85 -16.47 -8.52 0.22
N ILE A 86 -15.19 -8.33 -0.11
CA ILE A 86 -14.09 -9.21 0.36
C ILE A 86 -14.02 -9.22 1.89
N GLY A 87 -14.37 -8.10 2.53
CA GLY A 87 -14.39 -7.90 3.97
C GLY A 87 -15.65 -8.42 4.67
N GLU A 88 -16.60 -8.99 3.91
CA GLU A 88 -17.87 -9.52 4.43
C GLU A 88 -18.60 -8.46 5.28
N ASP A 89 -19.08 -8.85 6.47
CA ASP A 89 -19.87 -7.98 7.36
C ASP A 89 -19.08 -6.75 7.85
N GLU A 90 -17.74 -6.84 7.90
CA GLU A 90 -16.85 -5.77 8.37
C GLU A 90 -16.24 -4.96 7.21
N GLY A 91 -16.69 -5.22 5.97
CA GLY A 91 -16.05 -4.71 4.76
C GLY A 91 -15.87 -3.19 4.69
N ASN A 92 -16.87 -2.42 5.13
CA ASN A 92 -16.77 -0.96 5.12
C ASN A 92 -15.67 -0.44 6.06
N ALA A 93 -15.61 -0.99 7.28
CA ALA A 93 -14.61 -0.61 8.27
C ALA A 93 -13.20 -1.04 7.82
N LEU A 94 -13.07 -2.28 7.34
CA LEU A 94 -11.81 -2.82 6.83
C LEU A 94 -11.31 -2.08 5.59
N PHE A 95 -12.20 -1.69 4.67
CA PHE A 95 -11.85 -0.91 3.50
C PHE A 95 -11.37 0.50 3.84
N SER A 96 -12.06 1.20 4.74
CA SER A 96 -11.63 2.52 5.20
C SER A 96 -10.29 2.47 5.94
N ASP A 97 -10.09 1.47 6.82
CA ASP A 97 -8.81 1.25 7.51
C ASP A 97 -7.69 0.93 6.51
N LEU A 98 -7.98 0.11 5.49
CA LEU A 98 -7.01 -0.22 4.44
C LEU A 98 -6.52 1.04 3.71
N LEU A 99 -7.43 1.90 3.26
CA LEU A 99 -7.02 3.14 2.57
C LEU A 99 -6.17 4.05 3.46
N ALA A 100 -6.55 4.19 4.74
CA ALA A 100 -5.80 5.00 5.70
C ALA A 100 -4.40 4.45 5.96
N ARG A 101 -4.25 3.12 6.16
CA ARG A 101 -2.94 2.48 6.39
C ARG A 101 -2.01 2.54 5.19
N HIS A 102 -2.56 2.63 3.98
CA HIS A 102 -1.79 2.82 2.74
C HIS A 102 -1.62 4.29 2.38
N GLU A 103 -2.06 5.22 3.24
CA GLU A 103 -2.01 6.67 3.01
C GLU A 103 -2.62 7.07 1.65
N ALA A 104 -3.59 6.29 1.17
CA ALA A 104 -4.13 6.45 -0.17
C ALA A 104 -5.28 7.48 -0.16
N PRO A 105 -5.14 8.64 -0.83
CA PRO A 105 -6.17 9.68 -0.83
C PRO A 105 -7.45 9.27 -1.57
N SER A 106 -7.41 8.22 -2.39
CA SER A 106 -8.56 7.75 -3.17
C SER A 106 -8.42 6.29 -3.58
N LEU A 107 -9.54 5.64 -3.95
CA LEU A 107 -9.53 4.29 -4.49
C LEU A 107 -8.68 4.15 -5.78
N PRO A 108 -8.78 5.04 -6.78
CA PRO A 108 -7.90 4.99 -7.95
C PRO A 108 -6.41 5.04 -7.59
N HIS A 109 -6.05 5.88 -6.62
CA HIS A 109 -4.68 5.97 -6.11
C HIS A 109 -4.27 4.63 -5.48
N PHE A 110 -5.06 4.11 -4.55
CA PHE A 110 -4.78 2.83 -3.89
C PHE A 110 -4.61 1.68 -4.89
N VAL A 111 -5.55 1.52 -5.83
CA VAL A 111 -5.48 0.41 -6.78
C VAL A 111 -4.24 0.53 -7.64
N ARG A 112 -3.94 1.73 -8.15
CA ARG A 112 -2.76 1.96 -8.98
C ARG A 112 -1.46 1.74 -8.22
N SER A 113 -1.40 2.09 -6.92
CA SER A 113 -0.23 1.77 -6.08
C SER A 113 -0.03 0.26 -5.86
N MET A 114 -1.08 -0.56 -6.00
CA MET A 114 -1.00 -2.02 -5.88
C MET A 114 -0.66 -2.74 -7.19
N VAL A 115 -1.12 -2.23 -8.33
CA VAL A 115 -1.02 -2.93 -9.63
C VAL A 115 0.00 -2.33 -10.61
N GLY A 116 0.56 -1.16 -10.31
CA GLY A 116 1.49 -0.48 -11.20
C GLY A 116 0.83 0.24 -12.37
N MET A 117 1.63 0.90 -13.21
CA MET A 117 1.22 1.46 -14.49
C MET A 117 1.59 0.49 -15.61
N ASP A 118 0.83 0.50 -16.70
CA ASP A 118 1.25 -0.20 -17.91
C ASP A 118 2.51 0.46 -18.49
N HIS A 119 3.48 -0.36 -18.90
CA HIS A 119 4.77 0.13 -19.39
C HIS A 119 4.62 0.97 -20.66
N SER A 120 3.78 0.54 -21.60
CA SER A 120 3.55 1.28 -22.84
C SER A 120 2.82 2.60 -22.58
N ALA A 121 1.89 2.63 -21.63
CA ALA A 121 1.23 3.86 -21.21
C ALA A 121 2.21 4.84 -20.52
N ALA A 122 3.08 4.34 -19.63
CA ALA A 122 4.13 5.14 -19.00
C ALA A 122 5.10 5.69 -20.05
N HIS A 123 5.62 4.84 -20.93
CA HIS A 123 6.50 5.25 -22.02
C HIS A 123 5.84 6.28 -22.94
N ALA A 124 4.57 6.09 -23.30
CA ALA A 124 3.84 7.04 -24.14
C ALA A 124 3.76 8.44 -23.50
N ALA A 125 3.54 8.52 -22.19
CA ALA A 125 3.47 9.79 -21.45
C ALA A 125 4.79 10.60 -21.53
N PHE A 126 5.93 9.92 -21.63
CA PHE A 126 7.26 10.54 -21.67
C PHE A 126 7.92 10.50 -23.06
N SER A 127 7.21 9.99 -24.08
CA SER A 127 7.76 9.72 -25.41
C SER A 127 8.32 10.94 -26.12
N GLN A 128 7.79 12.14 -25.86
CA GLN A 128 8.30 13.37 -26.46
C GLN A 128 9.75 13.67 -26.03
N PHE A 129 10.10 13.37 -24.77
CA PHE A 129 11.43 13.61 -24.22
C PHE A 129 12.40 12.51 -24.66
N LEU A 130 11.95 11.26 -24.73
CA LEU A 130 12.78 10.14 -25.19
C LEU A 130 13.25 10.29 -26.65
N HIS A 131 12.51 11.03 -27.47
CA HIS A 131 12.89 11.32 -28.86
C HIS A 131 13.67 12.64 -29.04
N ASP A 132 13.89 13.40 -27.96
CA ASP A 132 14.63 14.66 -28.01
C ASP A 132 16.14 14.39 -28.12
N LYS A 133 16.68 14.63 -29.32
CA LYS A 133 18.10 14.43 -29.63
C LYS A 133 19.04 15.41 -28.91
N SER A 134 18.51 16.46 -28.26
CA SER A 134 19.31 17.40 -27.47
C SER A 134 19.63 16.87 -26.06
N LEU A 135 18.97 15.79 -25.63
CA LEU A 135 19.18 15.21 -24.31
C LEU A 135 20.43 14.32 -24.26
N THR A 136 21.12 14.38 -23.12
CA THR A 136 22.29 13.52 -22.87
C THR A 136 21.86 12.12 -22.45
N PRO A 137 22.74 11.10 -22.53
CA PRO A 137 22.43 9.76 -22.05
C PRO A 137 21.99 9.71 -20.58
N ALA A 138 22.56 10.56 -19.72
CA ALA A 138 22.17 10.66 -18.32
C ALA A 138 20.74 11.23 -18.14
N GLN A 139 20.37 12.21 -18.97
CA GLN A 139 19.02 12.79 -19.00
C GLN A 139 17.98 11.77 -19.49
N ILE A 140 18.30 11.01 -20.54
CA ILE A 140 17.45 9.91 -21.02
C ILE A 140 17.30 8.83 -19.96
N ARG A 141 18.40 8.42 -19.30
CA ARG A 141 18.35 7.43 -18.22
C ARG A 141 17.46 7.89 -17.05
N PHE A 142 17.48 9.18 -16.73
CA PHE A 142 16.60 9.74 -15.70
C PHE A 142 15.12 9.54 -16.07
N ILE A 143 14.75 9.81 -17.33
CA ILE A 143 13.38 9.63 -17.82
C ILE A 143 12.98 8.15 -17.82
N GLU A 144 13.88 7.26 -18.26
CA GLU A 144 13.66 5.81 -18.18
C GLU A 144 13.40 5.36 -16.74
N MET A 145 14.13 5.90 -15.76
CA MET A 145 13.92 5.58 -14.34
C MET A 145 12.55 6.05 -13.84
N ILE A 146 12.03 7.18 -14.34
CA ILE A 146 10.64 7.60 -14.05
C ILE A 146 9.67 6.54 -14.56
N ILE A 147 9.83 6.11 -15.81
CA ILE A 147 8.99 5.08 -16.45
C ILE A 147 9.07 3.76 -15.68
N GLU A 148 10.26 3.31 -15.28
CA GLU A 148 10.49 2.10 -14.48
C GLU A 148 9.74 2.16 -13.15
N GLN A 149 9.87 3.27 -12.41
CA GLN A 149 9.20 3.45 -11.12
C GLN A 149 7.68 3.57 -11.27
N LEU A 150 7.16 4.29 -12.27
CA LEU A 150 5.72 4.34 -12.55
C LEU A 150 5.18 2.97 -12.94
N THR A 151 5.93 2.20 -13.75
CA THR A 151 5.52 0.84 -14.12
C THR A 151 5.44 -0.06 -12.88
N ALA A 152 6.42 0.03 -11.98
CA ALA A 152 6.50 -0.83 -10.80
C ALA A 152 5.53 -0.42 -9.67
N ARG A 153 5.43 0.88 -9.39
CA ARG A 153 4.68 1.43 -8.23
C ARG A 153 3.36 2.06 -8.62
N GLY A 154 3.14 2.34 -9.90
CA GLY A 154 1.91 2.92 -10.45
C GLY A 154 1.73 4.42 -10.20
N ILE A 155 2.32 4.93 -9.12
CA ILE A 155 2.25 6.31 -8.67
C ILE A 155 3.64 6.78 -8.30
N MET A 156 3.90 8.05 -8.55
CA MET A 156 5.11 8.72 -8.15
C MET A 156 4.77 10.18 -7.85
N GLU A 157 5.14 10.63 -6.65
CA GLU A 157 5.08 12.03 -6.28
C GLU A 157 6.25 12.80 -6.91
N ALA A 158 6.01 14.06 -7.25
CA ALA A 158 7.02 14.94 -7.84
C ALA A 158 8.29 15.06 -6.99
N SER A 159 8.15 15.07 -5.67
CA SER A 159 9.28 15.12 -4.73
C SER A 159 10.21 13.91 -4.84
N ALA A 160 9.72 12.75 -5.28
CA ALA A 160 10.53 11.53 -5.41
C ALA A 160 11.68 11.68 -6.42
N LEU A 161 11.56 12.63 -7.37
CA LEU A 161 12.62 12.95 -8.33
C LEU A 161 13.88 13.53 -7.67
N TYR A 162 13.78 13.99 -6.42
CA TYR A 162 14.87 14.50 -5.60
C TYR A 162 15.38 13.47 -4.58
N GLU A 163 14.93 12.23 -4.66
CA GLU A 163 15.31 11.14 -3.75
C GLU A 163 16.06 10.03 -4.50
N ALA A 164 16.61 9.07 -3.76
CA ALA A 164 17.14 7.86 -4.37
C ALA A 164 16.01 7.08 -5.06
N PRO A 165 16.21 6.52 -6.27
CA PRO A 165 17.49 6.33 -6.97
C PRO A 165 17.91 7.49 -7.89
N PHE A 166 17.10 8.54 -8.05
CA PHE A 166 17.37 9.63 -8.99
C PHE A 166 18.61 10.46 -8.62
N THR A 167 18.80 10.72 -7.33
CA THR A 167 19.98 11.45 -6.82
C THR A 167 21.30 10.71 -7.07
N SER A 168 21.25 9.40 -7.34
CA SER A 168 22.43 8.63 -7.74
C SER A 168 22.90 8.95 -9.16
N LEU A 169 22.01 9.43 -10.04
CA LEU A 169 22.39 9.91 -11.38
C LEU A 169 23.04 11.29 -11.30
N HIS A 170 22.47 12.17 -10.48
CA HIS A 170 23.00 13.50 -10.25
C HIS A 170 22.56 14.03 -8.88
N SER A 171 23.53 14.43 -8.03
CA SER A 171 23.26 14.84 -6.64
C SER A 171 22.41 16.10 -6.52
N GLY A 172 22.41 16.96 -7.53
CA GLY A 172 21.56 18.16 -7.61
C GLY A 172 20.15 17.92 -8.17
N GLY A 173 19.73 16.67 -8.35
CA GLY A 173 18.39 16.34 -8.84
C GLY A 173 18.13 16.78 -10.29
N PRO A 174 16.85 16.86 -10.70
CA PRO A 174 16.48 17.25 -12.07
C PRO A 174 16.95 18.65 -12.45
N ASP A 175 16.92 19.62 -11.53
CA ASP A 175 17.32 21.01 -11.81
C ASP A 175 18.76 21.12 -12.30
N ALA A 176 19.67 20.40 -11.64
CA ALA A 176 21.07 20.40 -12.04
C ALA A 176 21.33 19.47 -13.24
N LEU A 177 20.65 18.32 -13.31
CA LEU A 177 20.81 17.36 -14.42
C LEU A 177 20.34 17.96 -15.75
N PHE A 178 19.30 18.78 -15.73
CA PHE A 178 18.70 19.44 -16.89
C PHE A 178 19.01 20.93 -16.95
N ALA A 179 20.10 21.38 -16.32
CA ALA A 179 20.48 22.80 -16.30
C ALA A 179 20.50 23.43 -17.70
N GLY A 180 19.80 24.55 -17.85
CA GLY A 180 19.63 25.25 -19.14
C GLY A 180 18.55 24.65 -20.05
N LYS A 181 17.76 23.69 -19.55
CA LYS A 181 16.61 23.06 -20.24
C LYS A 181 15.35 23.11 -19.36
N ASP A 182 15.03 24.28 -18.84
CA ASP A 182 13.89 24.47 -17.90
C ASP A 182 12.56 23.97 -18.49
N ASN A 183 12.36 24.15 -19.80
CA ASN A 183 11.21 23.63 -20.53
C ASN A 183 11.08 22.09 -20.48
N VAL A 184 12.20 21.37 -20.39
CA VAL A 184 12.19 19.91 -20.21
C VAL A 184 11.79 19.56 -18.79
N ILE A 185 12.30 20.29 -17.79
CA ILE A 185 11.96 20.07 -16.39
C ILE A 185 10.46 20.25 -16.18
N ASP A 186 9.91 21.40 -16.58
CA ASP A 186 8.49 21.70 -16.48
C ASP A 186 7.65 20.63 -17.19
N GLY A 187 8.05 20.26 -18.41
CA GLY A 187 7.38 19.22 -19.17
C GLY A 187 7.41 17.84 -18.50
N LEU A 188 8.47 17.49 -17.76
CA LEU A 188 8.54 16.23 -17.02
C LEU A 188 7.57 16.22 -15.83
N PHE A 189 7.47 17.32 -15.10
CA PHE A 189 6.49 17.45 -14.00
C PHE A 189 5.06 17.43 -14.53
N ASP A 190 4.78 18.14 -15.63
CA ASP A 190 3.47 18.09 -16.30
C ASP A 190 3.12 16.68 -16.78
N ALA A 191 4.09 15.97 -17.37
CA ALA A 191 3.89 14.59 -17.81
C ALA A 191 3.59 13.67 -16.62
N LEU A 192 4.31 13.84 -15.50
CA LEU A 192 4.09 13.09 -14.27
C LEU A 192 2.70 13.37 -13.68
N GLU A 193 2.29 14.63 -13.57
CA GLU A 193 0.96 15.01 -13.09
C GLU A 193 -0.14 14.43 -13.99
N ASN A 194 0.06 14.42 -15.30
CA ASN A 194 -0.87 13.82 -16.25
C ASN A 194 -0.96 12.29 -16.17
N THR A 195 -0.06 11.63 -15.45
CA THR A 195 -0.20 10.20 -15.12
C THR A 195 -1.11 9.96 -13.92
N THR A 196 -1.54 10.98 -13.18
CA THR A 196 -2.48 10.80 -12.07
C THR A 196 -3.86 10.36 -12.58
N PRO A 197 -4.54 9.39 -11.94
CA PRO A 197 -5.85 8.92 -12.38
C PRO A 197 -6.90 10.04 -12.41
N LYS A 198 -7.48 10.30 -13.58
CA LYS A 198 -8.56 11.29 -13.77
C LYS A 198 -9.92 10.59 -13.89
N ILE A 199 -10.90 11.09 -13.12
CA ILE A 199 -12.29 10.61 -13.16
C ILE A 199 -13.08 11.48 -14.14
N GLN A 200 -13.75 10.87 -15.13
CA GLN A 200 -14.68 11.62 -15.97
C GLN A 200 -15.86 12.08 -15.12
N LYS A 201 -16.10 13.40 -15.08
CA LYS A 201 -17.36 13.95 -14.56
C LYS A 201 -18.47 13.58 -15.55
N ALA A 202 -19.58 13.08 -15.05
CA ALA A 202 -20.78 12.89 -15.87
C ALA A 202 -21.19 14.26 -16.47
N ALA A 203 -21.47 14.26 -17.77
CA ALA A 203 -21.95 15.43 -18.51
C ALA A 203 -23.41 15.75 -18.15
#